data_AF-A0A355A6D8-F1
#
_entry.id   AF-A0A355A6D8-F1
#
_cell.length_a   1.000
_cell.length_b   1.000
_cell.length_c   1.000
_cell.angle_alpha   90.00
_cell.angle_beta   90.00
_cell.angle_gamma   90.00
#
_symmetry.space_group_name_H-M   'P 1'
#
loop_
_entity.id
_entity.type
_entity.pdbx_description
1 polymer ?
#
loop_
_entity_poly.entity_id
_entity_poly.type
_entity_poly.pdbx_seq_one_letter_code
_entity_poly.pdbx_strand_id
1 'polypeptide(L)' 'MEKNGQSLLKYQQVKAYLMQKMEQGEISYGEKLPSENELALQFKISRQTVRQAMGEL' A
#
# COMPACT_ATOMS: atom_id res chain seq x y z
N MET A 1 -9.78 -18.96 10.98
CA MET A 1 -9.91 -18.24 9.70
C MET A 1 -10.39 -16.82 10.01
N GLU A 2 -9.48 -15.87 10.21
CA GLU A 2 -9.80 -14.47 10.60
C GLU A 2 -8.98 -13.45 9.77
N LYS A 3 -8.68 -13.79 8.50
CA LYS A 3 -7.80 -12.94 7.66
C LYS A 3 -8.50 -11.70 7.08
N ASN A 4 -9.84 -11.65 7.08
CA ASN A 4 -10.58 -10.64 6.33
C ASN A 4 -10.55 -9.24 6.99
N GLY A 5 -10.73 -9.14 8.31
CA GLY A 5 -10.66 -7.84 9.01
C GLY A 5 -9.24 -7.26 9.06
N GLN A 6 -8.24 -8.11 9.27
CA GLN A 6 -6.84 -7.68 9.35
C GLN A 6 -6.29 -7.23 7.99
N SER A 7 -6.77 -7.83 6.88
CA SER A 7 -6.34 -7.44 5.53
C SER A 7 -6.90 -6.08 5.12
N LEU A 8 -8.14 -5.76 5.53
CA LEU A 8 -8.75 -4.44 5.29
C LEU A 8 -7.96 -3.31 6.00
N LEU A 9 -7.58 -3.53 7.27
CA LEU A 9 -6.76 -2.57 8.02
C LEU A 9 -5.38 -2.37 7.37
N LYS A 10 -4.76 -3.43 6.86
CA LYS A 10 -3.46 -3.35 6.18
C LYS A 10 -3.54 -2.69 4.81
N TYR A 11 -4.60 -2.95 4.05
CA TYR A 11 -4.92 -2.21 2.82
C TYR A 11 -4.99 -0.70 3.10
N GLN A 12 -5.71 -0.30 4.16
CA GLN A 12 -5.84 1.11 4.54
C GLN A 12 -4.48 1.71 4.94
N GLN A 13 -3.63 0.94 5.62
CA GLN A 13 -2.27 1.38 5.97
C GLN A 13 -1.38 1.61 4.75
N VAL A 14 -1.46 0.74 3.72
CA VAL A 14 -0.70 0.94 2.47
C VAL A 14 -1.16 2.23 1.78
N LYS A 15 -2.48 2.44 1.68
CA LYS A 15 -3.04 3.64 1.08
C LYS A 15 -2.61 4.90 1.84
N ALA A 16 -2.78 4.92 3.15
CA ALA A 16 -2.38 6.04 3.99
C ALA A 16 -0.88 6.33 3.88
N TYR A 17 -0.04 5.30 3.84
CA TYR A 17 1.40 5.45 3.65
C TYR A 17 1.74 6.12 2.32
N LEU A 18 1.12 5.68 1.21
CA LEU A 18 1.36 6.25 -0.11
C LEU A 18 0.84 7.70 -0.19
N MET A 19 -0.33 7.98 0.37
CA MET A 19 -0.86 9.35 0.43
C MET A 19 0.06 10.26 1.26
N GLN A 20 0.52 9.81 2.43
CA GLN A 20 1.43 10.61 3.26
C GLN A 20 2.75 10.89 2.53
N LYS A 21 3.29 9.93 1.79
CA LYS A 21 4.52 10.12 1.00
C LYS A 21 4.31 11.11 -0.15
N MET A 22 3.14 11.10 -0.79
CA MET A 22 2.77 12.10 -1.79
C MET A 22 2.61 13.50 -1.17
N GLU A 23 1.94 13.60 -0.01
CA GLU A 23 1.75 14.86 0.72
C GLU A 23 3.06 15.46 1.23
N GLN A 24 4.02 14.61 1.63
CA GLN A 24 5.36 15.07 2.00
C GLN A 24 6.27 15.40 0.81
N GLY A 25 5.80 15.17 -0.42
CA GLY A 25 6.58 15.39 -1.64
C GLY A 25 7.71 14.36 -1.83
N GLU A 26 7.71 13.26 -1.06
CA GLU A 26 8.65 12.15 -1.23
C GLU A 26 8.31 11.27 -2.43
N ILE A 27 7.03 11.26 -2.85
CA ILE A 27 6.59 10.63 -4.09
C ILE A 27 6.00 11.74 -4.96
N SER A 28 6.79 12.24 -5.88
CA SER A 28 6.31 13.19 -6.88
C SER A 28 5.55 12.50 -8.00
N TYR A 29 4.68 13.24 -8.70
CA TYR A 29 4.03 12.74 -9.90
C TYR A 29 5.08 12.30 -10.95
N GLY A 30 5.01 11.03 -11.36
CA GLY A 30 5.99 10.42 -12.28
C GLY A 30 7.20 9.79 -11.59
N GLU A 31 7.34 9.94 -10.28
CA GLU A 31 8.35 9.25 -9.49
C GLU A 31 7.94 7.79 -9.24
N LYS A 32 8.94 6.93 -9.09
CA LYS A 32 8.70 5.49 -9.02
C LYS A 32 8.14 5.11 -7.65
N LEU A 33 6.90 4.61 -7.64
CA LEU A 33 6.30 4.02 -6.44
C LEU A 33 7.12 2.79 -5.97
N PRO A 34 7.09 2.48 -4.65
CA PRO A 34 7.61 1.22 -4.15
C PRO A 34 6.94 0.04 -4.87
N SER A 35 7.70 -1.00 -5.15
CA SER A 35 7.18 -2.15 -5.88
C SER A 35 6.13 -2.91 -5.06
N GLU A 36 5.21 -3.61 -5.72
CA GLU A 36 4.20 -4.44 -5.04
C GLU A 36 4.82 -5.44 -4.05
N ASN A 37 5.97 -6.02 -4.41
CA ASN A 37 6.72 -6.94 -3.55
C ASN A 37 7.24 -6.26 -2.29
N GLU A 38 7.74 -5.04 -2.39
CA GLU A 38 8.32 -4.29 -1.28
C GLU A 38 7.23 -3.93 -0.26
N LEU A 39 6.10 -3.42 -0.75
CA LEU A 39 4.93 -3.13 0.08
C LEU A 39 4.33 -4.42 0.67
N ALA A 40 4.28 -5.52 -0.08
CA ALA A 40 3.78 -6.80 0.43
C ALA A 40 4.63 -7.31 1.60
N LEU A 41 5.96 -7.18 1.50
CA LEU A 41 6.90 -7.56 2.54
C LEU A 41 6.79 -6.62 3.75
N GLN A 42 6.76 -5.31 3.51
CA GLN A 42 6.70 -4.27 4.54
C GLN A 42 5.43 -4.38 5.39
N PHE A 43 4.27 -4.53 4.75
CA PHE A 43 2.97 -4.61 5.43
C PHE A 43 2.55 -6.06 5.76
N LYS A 44 3.40 -7.05 5.42
CA LYS A 44 3.14 -8.48 5.60
C LYS A 44 1.76 -8.88 5.07
N ILE A 45 1.49 -8.53 3.81
CA ILE A 45 0.24 -8.83 3.08
C ILE A 45 0.52 -9.49 1.74
N SER A 46 -0.52 -10.05 1.13
CA SER A 46 -0.40 -10.56 -0.23
C SER A 46 -0.21 -9.42 -1.22
N ARG A 47 0.59 -9.67 -2.27
CA ARG A 47 0.72 -8.78 -3.42
C ARG A 47 -0.63 -8.36 -4.00
N GLN A 48 -1.61 -9.27 -4.01
CA GLN A 48 -2.96 -8.98 -4.49
C GLN A 48 -3.63 -7.87 -3.68
N THR A 49 -3.44 -7.86 -2.35
CA THR A 49 -3.98 -6.81 -1.46
C THR A 49 -3.27 -5.48 -1.70
N VAL A 50 -1.95 -5.49 -1.90
CA VAL A 50 -1.18 -4.29 -2.26
C VAL A 50 -1.66 -3.73 -3.60
N ARG A 51 -1.83 -4.58 -4.61
CA ARG A 51 -2.28 -4.16 -5.94
C ARG A 51 -3.68 -3.55 -5.91
N GLN A 52 -4.58 -4.08 -5.07
CA GLN A 52 -5.88 -3.44 -4.81
C GLN A 52 -5.70 -2.08 -4.13
N ALA A 53 -4.83 -1.97 -3.13
CA ALA A 53 -4.53 -0.69 -2.46
C ALA A 53 -3.99 0.37 -3.42
N MET A 54 -3.12 -0.02 -4.35
CA MET A 54 -2.58 0.90 -5.35
C MET A 54 -3.58 1.25 -6.45
N GLY A 55 -4.49 0.34 -6.81
CA GLY A 55 -5.52 0.60 -7.81
C GLY A 55 -6.68 1.49 -7.34
N GLU A 56 -6.80 1.69 -6.02
CA GLU A 56 -7.83 2.54 -5.39
C GLU A 56 -7.29 3.88 -4.84
N LEU A 57 -6.03 4.22 -5.14
CA LEU A 57 -5.45 5.55 -4.95
C LEU A 57 -5.99 6.51 -6.01
#